data_AF-A0A9P4S3T2-F1
#
_entry.id   AF-A0A9P4S3T2-F1
#
_cell.length_a   1.000
_cell.length_b   1.000
_cell.length_c   1.000
_cell.angle_alpha   90.00
_cell.angle_beta   90.00
_cell.angle_gamma   90.00
#
_symmetry.space_group_name_H-M   'P 1'
#
loop_
_entity.id
_entity.type
_entity.pdbx_description
1 polymer ?
#
loop_
_entity_poly.entity_id
_entity_poly.type
_entity_poly.pdbx_seq_one_letter_code
_entity_poly.pdbx_strand_id
1 'polypeptide(L)'
;MTRIFPSPLEGQHAAYPPVPSPLPARLDNILIPLIGTVGGLFRLLVSRQVGPSLTTAGTCTLWATITQVGLNTGQRWVEQPMLDALKIKPRRRSWIELNDQVELDDYIVVGACGGMAMAFLRRKHRPMNFTRYLGAAAMGGFFAFHVGFYRMSDTAGSAWRTFMETQGQATQFKVKLRKKYFAEAQERKAAAGSPTPLEQLFSMLKGSDKDTSQPGVPSHGTVAVFEELQEYGQQSQPGAAPHVYIIDENEKRKWVPTTDYHWEPRSPQEGLQELQGHIVELTDLRKQLVEETEYLWIELARREQIFYREKDESIRRGQRKELELLGSMHFNLWAEISLLDWMIADSRKNMLQLQPAKEGKKWGWMPQVPKHIESGQYKPLRTYQTLQRHLQEKESELEEMKASRDPRVPDHMREQLLDSARENVEATARLVAEFARLVDGSSKIGDKESGGEDENQND
;
A
#
# COMPACT_ATOMS: atom_id res chain seq x y z
N MET A 1 3.23 -31.06 23.02
CA MET A 1 3.39 -30.44 21.69
C MET A 1 4.07 -29.09 21.91
N THR A 2 4.64 -28.45 20.89
CA THR A 2 5.73 -27.48 21.07
C THR A 2 5.60 -26.29 20.13
N ARG A 3 5.70 -25.08 20.68
CA ARG A 3 5.83 -23.81 19.97
C ARG A 3 7.21 -23.23 20.15
N ILE A 4 7.91 -22.96 19.06
CA ILE A 4 9.29 -22.44 19.11
C ILE A 4 9.26 -20.93 18.86
N PHE A 5 9.98 -20.15 19.66
CA PHE A 5 10.08 -18.70 19.52
C PHE A 5 8.73 -17.96 19.38
N PRO A 6 7.72 -18.22 20.25
CA PRO A 6 6.47 -17.47 20.19
C PRO A 6 6.74 -15.98 20.37
N SER A 7 6.00 -15.14 19.65
CA SER A 7 6.18 -13.70 19.79
C SER A 7 5.86 -13.29 21.24
N PRO A 8 6.71 -12.46 21.87
CA PRO A 8 6.52 -12.06 23.26
C PRO A 8 5.23 -11.28 23.47
N LEU A 9 4.65 -10.68 22.42
CA LEU A 9 3.41 -9.92 22.48
C LEU A 9 2.16 -10.69 22.09
N GLU A 10 2.37 -11.87 21.53
CA GLU A 10 1.29 -12.67 20.99
C GLU A 10 0.20 -12.91 22.04
N GLY A 11 -1.04 -12.61 21.69
CA GLY A 11 -2.21 -12.75 22.54
C GLY A 11 -2.27 -11.80 23.74
N GLN A 12 -1.36 -10.83 23.88
CA GLN A 12 -1.40 -9.85 24.98
C GLN A 12 -2.21 -8.60 24.64
N HIS A 13 -2.43 -8.34 23.36
CA HIS A 13 -3.08 -7.13 22.89
C HIS A 13 -3.73 -7.36 21.51
N ALA A 14 -4.79 -6.62 21.19
CA ALA A 14 -5.52 -6.77 19.92
C ALA A 14 -4.65 -6.51 18.68
N ALA A 15 -3.60 -5.69 18.81
CA ALA A 15 -2.61 -5.46 17.75
C ALA A 15 -1.63 -6.64 17.53
N TYR A 16 -1.66 -7.63 18.42
CA TYR A 16 -0.80 -8.82 18.40
C TYR A 16 -1.66 -10.04 18.72
N PRO A 17 -2.61 -10.39 17.85
CA PRO A 17 -3.48 -11.54 18.06
C PRO A 17 -2.66 -12.83 18.20
N PRO A 18 -3.18 -13.83 18.90
CA PRO A 18 -2.57 -15.15 18.92
C PRO A 18 -2.56 -15.76 17.52
N VAL A 19 -1.48 -16.45 17.17
CA VAL A 19 -1.42 -17.26 15.96
C VAL A 19 -2.35 -18.46 16.15
N PRO A 20 -3.32 -18.68 15.25
CA PRO A 20 -4.23 -19.82 15.37
C PRO A 20 -3.48 -21.12 15.07
N SER A 21 -3.66 -22.11 15.93
CA SER A 21 -3.22 -23.48 15.65
C SER A 21 -3.96 -24.01 14.40
N PRO A 22 -3.30 -24.75 13.50
CA PRO A 22 -2.01 -25.44 13.68
C PRO A 22 -0.77 -24.71 13.11
N LEU A 23 -0.87 -23.42 12.82
CA LEU A 23 0.24 -22.67 12.22
C LEU A 23 1.46 -22.60 13.14
N PRO A 24 2.69 -22.50 12.59
CA PRO A 24 3.87 -22.34 13.43
C PRO A 24 3.78 -21.03 14.21
N ALA A 25 4.43 -20.98 15.38
CA ALA A 25 4.33 -19.82 16.24
C ALA A 25 4.81 -18.50 15.60
N ARG A 26 5.72 -18.62 14.61
CA ARG A 26 6.08 -17.56 13.67
C ARG A 26 6.35 -18.18 12.30
N LEU A 27 5.92 -17.54 11.22
CA LEU A 27 6.25 -17.96 9.85
C LEU A 27 7.76 -17.95 9.60
N ASP A 28 8.47 -17.01 10.23
CA ASP A 28 9.93 -16.91 10.13
C ASP A 28 10.67 -18.17 10.64
N ASN A 29 10.05 -18.97 11.51
CA ASN A 29 10.66 -20.20 12.01
C ASN A 29 10.90 -21.21 10.88
N ILE A 30 10.11 -21.15 9.80
CA ILE A 30 10.28 -21.99 8.61
C ILE A 30 11.49 -21.53 7.79
N LEU A 31 11.82 -20.24 7.81
CA LEU A 31 12.93 -19.69 7.02
C LEU A 31 14.29 -20.22 7.49
N ILE A 32 14.45 -20.51 8.79
CA ILE A 32 15.70 -21.05 9.34
C ILE A 32 16.09 -22.39 8.69
N PRO A 33 15.27 -23.46 8.77
CA PRO A 33 15.59 -24.74 8.14
C PRO A 33 15.59 -24.67 6.60
N LEU A 34 14.79 -23.77 6.00
CA LEU A 34 14.80 -23.53 4.56
C LEU A 34 16.14 -22.97 4.08
N ILE A 35 16.62 -21.86 4.67
CA ILE A 35 17.90 -21.24 4.32
C ILE A 35 19.06 -22.22 4.47
N GLY A 36 19.05 -22.99 5.57
CA GLY A 36 19.99 -24.08 5.79
C GLY A 36 19.96 -25.11 4.67
N THR A 37 18.77 -25.59 4.31
CA THR A 37 18.59 -26.61 3.28
C THR A 37 19.01 -26.12 1.90
N VAL A 38 18.63 -24.90 1.51
CA VAL A 38 19.02 -24.29 0.23
C VAL A 38 20.54 -24.14 0.13
N GLY A 39 21.20 -23.62 1.18
CA GLY A 39 22.67 -23.52 1.21
C GLY A 39 23.36 -24.89 1.12
N GLY A 40 22.80 -25.91 1.77
CA GLY A 40 23.25 -27.28 1.67
C GLY A 40 23.11 -27.87 0.27
N LEU A 41 21.93 -27.71 -0.35
CA LEU A 41 21.65 -28.19 -1.70
C LEU A 41 22.54 -27.51 -2.74
N PHE A 42 22.72 -26.20 -2.66
CA PHE A 42 23.65 -25.46 -3.51
C PHE A 42 25.07 -26.03 -3.40
N ARG A 43 25.56 -26.25 -2.17
CA ARG A 43 26.88 -26.86 -1.98
C ARG A 43 26.96 -28.30 -2.48
N LEU A 44 25.89 -29.07 -2.36
CA LEU A 44 25.84 -30.45 -2.86
C LEU A 44 25.93 -30.48 -4.39
N LEU A 45 25.25 -29.55 -5.08
CA LEU A 45 25.32 -29.42 -6.54
C LEU A 45 26.74 -29.07 -7.01
N VAL A 46 27.43 -28.17 -6.31
CA VAL A 46 28.79 -27.73 -6.67
C VAL A 46 29.86 -28.78 -6.32
N SER A 47 29.80 -29.36 -5.12
CA SER A 47 30.88 -30.21 -4.60
C SER A 47 30.64 -31.71 -4.75
N ARG A 48 29.39 -32.15 -5.00
CA ARG A 48 28.94 -33.56 -5.03
C ARG A 48 29.25 -34.35 -3.76
N GLN A 49 29.63 -33.69 -2.67
CA GLN A 49 29.98 -34.33 -1.41
C GLN A 49 28.97 -33.97 -0.31
N VAL A 50 28.41 -35.00 0.34
CA VAL A 50 27.40 -34.84 1.40
C VAL A 50 27.99 -34.23 2.69
N GLY A 51 29.27 -34.46 2.97
CA GLY A 51 29.92 -33.92 4.17
C GLY A 51 29.97 -32.38 4.17
N PRO A 52 30.62 -31.75 3.17
CA PRO A 52 30.67 -30.31 3.01
C PRO A 52 29.29 -29.64 2.84
N SER A 53 28.33 -30.31 2.19
CA SER A 53 26.98 -29.77 2.04
C SER A 53 26.26 -29.64 3.39
N LEU A 54 26.33 -30.66 4.25
CA LEU A 54 25.77 -30.60 5.61
C LEU A 54 26.47 -29.54 6.47
N THR A 55 27.78 -29.38 6.35
CA THR A 55 28.50 -28.30 7.03
C THR A 55 28.01 -26.93 6.58
N THR A 56 27.82 -26.73 5.28
CA THR A 56 27.33 -25.46 4.71
C THR A 56 25.90 -25.19 5.16
N ALA A 57 25.03 -26.19 5.10
CA ALA A 57 23.67 -26.10 5.61
C ALA A 57 23.65 -25.67 7.08
N GLY A 58 24.51 -26.27 7.92
CA GLY A 58 24.63 -25.90 9.32
C GLY A 58 25.09 -24.48 9.53
N THR A 59 26.10 -24.01 8.78
CA THR A 59 26.58 -22.62 8.87
C THR A 59 25.48 -21.63 8.47
N CYS A 60 24.76 -21.88 7.37
CA CYS A 60 23.62 -21.06 6.95
C CYS A 60 22.50 -21.05 8.00
N THR A 61 22.18 -22.21 8.57
CA THR A 61 21.18 -22.35 9.65
C THR A 61 21.59 -21.57 10.90
N LEU A 62 22.87 -21.63 11.28
CA LEU A 62 23.40 -20.91 12.44
C LEU A 62 23.24 -19.40 12.25
N TRP A 63 23.65 -18.86 11.10
CA TRP A 63 23.49 -17.44 10.79
C TRP A 63 22.03 -17.03 10.76
N ALA A 64 21.15 -17.80 10.11
CA ALA A 64 19.72 -17.54 10.11
C ALA A 64 19.12 -17.53 11.53
N THR A 65 19.55 -18.46 12.39
CA THR A 65 19.13 -18.52 13.79
C THR A 65 19.59 -17.31 14.58
N ILE A 66 20.86 -16.90 14.43
CA ILE A 66 21.41 -15.70 15.09
C ILE A 66 20.63 -14.45 14.66
N THR A 67 20.38 -14.29 13.35
CA THR A 67 19.60 -13.18 12.82
C THR A 67 18.19 -13.19 13.39
N GLN A 68 17.50 -14.34 13.43
CA GLN A 68 16.15 -14.43 13.97
C GLN A 68 16.09 -14.11 15.46
N VAL A 69 17.06 -14.59 16.25
CA VAL A 69 17.21 -14.25 17.66
C VAL A 69 17.42 -12.74 17.84
N GLY A 70 18.26 -12.13 16.99
CA GLY A 70 18.51 -10.69 16.96
C GLY A 70 17.24 -9.90 16.65
N LEU A 71 16.51 -10.26 15.60
CA LEU A 71 15.24 -9.63 15.22
C LEU A 71 14.19 -9.77 16.33
N ASN A 72 14.04 -10.95 16.92
CA ASN A 72 13.14 -11.19 18.07
C ASN A 72 13.49 -10.30 19.27
N THR A 73 14.78 -10.13 19.55
CA THR A 73 15.25 -9.30 20.66
C THR A 73 15.04 -7.82 20.37
N GLY A 74 15.36 -7.36 19.15
CA GLY A 74 15.13 -5.99 18.72
C GLY A 74 13.65 -5.61 18.72
N GLN A 75 12.78 -6.53 18.28
CA GLN A 75 11.34 -6.33 18.30
C GLN A 75 10.81 -6.09 19.73
N ARG A 76 11.30 -6.84 20.73
CA ARG A 76 10.96 -6.60 22.15
C ARG A 76 11.30 -5.17 22.59
N TRP A 77 12.45 -4.66 22.15
CA TRP A 77 12.92 -3.32 22.54
C TRP A 77 12.06 -2.22 21.93
N VAL A 78 11.67 -2.38 20.67
CA VAL A 78 10.79 -1.43 19.96
C VAL A 78 9.38 -1.45 20.56
N GLU A 79 8.92 -2.60 21.03
CA GLU A 79 7.55 -2.79 21.50
C GLU A 79 7.33 -2.47 22.98
N GLN A 80 8.39 -2.53 23.78
CA GLN A 80 8.33 -2.27 25.23
C GLN A 80 7.71 -0.90 25.57
N PRO A 81 8.09 0.23 24.92
CA PRO A 81 7.51 1.54 25.24
C PRO A 81 6.00 1.60 24.96
N MET A 82 5.54 0.92 23.92
CA MET A 82 4.12 0.87 23.57
C MET A 82 3.33 0.08 24.62
N LEU A 83 3.86 -1.05 25.08
CA LEU A 83 3.26 -1.82 26.17
C LEU A 83 3.22 -1.04 27.48
N ASP A 84 4.33 -0.36 27.81
CA ASP A 84 4.43 0.46 29.02
C ASP A 84 3.40 1.61 28.97
N ALA A 85 3.23 2.25 27.80
CA ALA A 85 2.21 3.28 27.59
C ALA A 85 0.78 2.74 27.77
N LEU A 86 0.52 1.50 27.35
CA LEU A 86 -0.76 0.80 27.56
C LEU A 86 -0.90 0.20 28.96
N LYS A 87 0.11 0.33 29.83
CA LYS A 87 0.20 -0.30 31.16
C LYS A 87 0.03 -1.83 31.12
N ILE A 88 0.42 -2.45 30.00
CA ILE A 88 0.40 -3.91 29.84
C ILE A 88 1.77 -4.44 30.26
N LYS A 89 1.81 -5.23 31.33
CA LYS A 89 3.06 -5.89 31.73
C LYS A 89 3.35 -7.05 30.76
N PRO A 90 4.48 -7.02 30.02
CA PRO A 90 4.80 -8.10 29.10
C PRO A 90 4.90 -9.42 29.85
N ARG A 91 4.20 -10.45 29.36
CA ARG A 91 4.35 -11.80 29.90
C ARG A 91 5.74 -12.30 29.54
N ARG A 92 6.53 -12.73 30.53
CA ARG A 92 7.78 -13.45 30.28
C ARG A 92 7.43 -14.79 29.63
N ARG A 93 7.55 -14.88 28.32
CA ARG A 93 7.39 -16.14 27.58
C ARG A 93 8.72 -16.86 27.48
N SER A 94 8.65 -18.18 27.66
CA SER A 94 9.75 -19.08 27.34
C SER A 94 10.00 -19.07 25.83
N TRP A 95 11.23 -19.40 25.45
CA TRP A 95 11.62 -19.61 24.05
C TRP A 95 10.95 -20.85 23.44
N ILE A 96 10.48 -21.74 24.30
CA ILE A 96 9.76 -22.96 23.98
C ILE A 96 8.50 -22.98 24.84
N GLU A 97 7.33 -23.01 24.21
CA GLU A 97 6.05 -23.13 24.88
C GLU A 97 5.47 -24.51 24.60
N LEU A 98 5.08 -25.23 25.65
CA LEU A 98 4.43 -26.53 25.50
C LEU A 98 2.92 -26.30 25.37
N ASN A 99 2.31 -26.91 24.35
CA ASN A 99 0.88 -26.88 24.09
C ASN A 99 0.31 -28.32 24.00
N ASP A 100 -1.03 -28.39 23.94
CA ASP A 100 -1.81 -29.63 23.87
C ASP A 100 -2.24 -29.99 22.43
N GLN A 101 -1.75 -29.26 21.41
CA GLN A 101 -2.11 -29.47 20.01
C GLN A 101 -0.88 -29.66 19.14
N VAL A 102 -0.92 -30.63 18.22
CA VAL A 102 0.18 -30.87 17.28
C VAL A 102 0.21 -29.71 16.31
N GLU A 103 1.32 -28.99 16.27
CA GLU A 103 1.51 -27.85 15.37
C GLU A 103 2.63 -28.13 14.38
N LEU A 104 2.75 -27.26 13.36
CA LEU A 104 3.84 -27.34 12.39
C LEU A 104 5.24 -27.26 13.04
N ASP A 105 5.35 -26.59 14.18
CA ASP A 105 6.58 -26.52 14.98
C ASP A 105 6.99 -27.92 15.51
N ASP A 106 6.05 -28.81 15.87
CA ASP A 106 6.37 -30.17 16.31
C ASP A 106 6.99 -30.99 15.18
N TYR A 107 6.46 -30.85 13.95
CA TYR A 107 7.04 -31.50 12.78
C TYR A 107 8.47 -31.03 12.53
N ILE A 108 8.74 -29.73 12.65
CA ILE A 108 10.10 -29.18 12.52
C ILE A 108 11.03 -29.78 13.57
N VAL A 109 10.64 -29.83 14.85
CA VAL A 109 11.46 -30.41 15.93
C VAL A 109 11.71 -31.90 15.70
N VAL A 110 10.67 -32.68 15.41
CA VAL A 110 10.79 -34.13 15.16
C VAL A 110 11.69 -34.40 13.97
N GLY A 111 11.52 -33.65 12.87
CA GLY A 111 12.37 -33.72 11.70
C GLY A 111 13.83 -33.37 12.00
N ALA A 112 14.07 -32.32 12.78
CA ALA A 112 15.40 -31.91 13.19
C ALA A 112 16.09 -32.99 14.04
N CYS A 113 15.38 -33.56 15.02
CA CYS A 113 15.86 -34.69 15.81
C CYS A 113 16.16 -35.92 14.93
N GLY A 114 15.28 -36.26 14.00
CA GLY A 114 15.48 -37.36 13.05
C GLY A 114 16.71 -37.15 12.16
N GLY A 115 16.91 -35.95 11.63
CA GLY A 115 18.09 -35.58 10.85
C GLY A 115 19.39 -35.72 11.66
N MET A 116 19.41 -35.26 12.91
CA MET A 116 20.55 -35.43 13.82
C MET A 116 20.83 -36.90 14.13
N ALA A 117 19.79 -37.70 14.43
CA ALA A 117 19.93 -39.12 14.70
C ALA A 117 20.54 -39.88 13.51
N MET A 118 20.07 -39.58 12.29
CA MET A 118 20.63 -40.16 11.06
C MET A 118 22.09 -39.75 10.84
N ALA A 119 22.45 -38.51 11.17
CA ALA A 119 23.84 -38.05 11.12
C ALA A 119 24.73 -38.74 12.17
N PHE A 120 24.16 -39.13 13.32
CA PHE A 120 24.85 -39.87 14.38
C PHE A 120 25.12 -41.32 14.00
N LEU A 121 24.12 -42.02 13.46
CA LEU A 121 24.20 -43.45 13.09
C LEU A 121 25.22 -43.75 11.98
N ARG A 122 25.53 -42.77 11.11
CA ARG A 122 26.43 -42.94 9.97
C ARG A 122 27.93 -42.75 10.27
N ARG A 123 28.36 -42.67 11.54
CA ARG A 123 29.77 -42.35 11.87
C ARG A 123 30.64 -43.55 12.27
N LYS A 124 31.79 -43.61 11.62
CA LYS A 124 33.02 -44.31 12.04
C LYS A 124 34.03 -43.22 12.50
N HIS A 125 34.25 -43.10 13.81
CA HIS A 125 35.28 -42.32 14.54
C HIS A 125 35.98 -41.12 13.83
N ARG A 126 35.27 -40.02 13.54
CA ARG A 126 35.90 -38.73 13.16
C ARG A 126 35.49 -37.59 14.11
N PRO A 127 36.34 -36.58 14.33
CA PRO A 127 36.07 -35.46 15.24
C PRO A 127 34.74 -34.75 14.92
N MET A 128 34.11 -34.20 15.95
CA MET A 128 32.75 -33.62 15.90
C MET A 128 32.74 -32.21 15.32
N ASN A 129 32.48 -32.08 14.02
CA ASN A 129 32.02 -30.80 13.46
C ASN A 129 30.53 -30.61 13.80
N PHE A 130 30.22 -29.81 14.83
CA PHE A 130 28.85 -29.51 15.27
C PHE A 130 27.97 -28.97 14.14
N THR A 131 28.52 -28.14 13.25
CA THR A 131 27.82 -27.58 12.08
C THR A 131 27.22 -28.66 11.18
N ARG A 132 27.84 -29.84 11.05
CA ARG A 132 27.26 -30.94 10.27
C ARG A 132 25.96 -31.46 10.88
N TYR A 133 25.85 -31.51 12.20
CA TYR A 133 24.64 -31.94 12.89
C TYR A 133 23.56 -30.87 12.79
N LEU A 134 23.93 -29.60 12.89
CA LEU A 134 23.01 -28.49 12.68
C LEU A 134 22.45 -28.48 11.25
N GLY A 135 23.29 -28.78 10.23
CA GLY A 135 22.81 -28.92 8.86
C GLY A 135 21.90 -30.12 8.64
N ALA A 136 22.19 -31.24 9.28
CA ALA A 136 21.30 -32.40 9.26
C ALA A 136 19.96 -32.11 9.95
N ALA A 137 19.99 -31.37 11.07
CA ALA A 137 18.81 -30.88 11.77
C ALA A 137 17.96 -29.96 10.86
N ALA A 138 18.59 -29.02 10.16
CA ALA A 138 17.90 -28.12 9.25
C ALA A 138 17.19 -28.85 8.10
N MET A 139 17.90 -29.77 7.42
CA MET A 139 17.31 -30.55 6.33
C MET A 139 16.18 -31.47 6.82
N GLY A 140 16.37 -32.12 7.97
CA GLY A 140 15.33 -32.96 8.57
C GLY A 140 14.10 -32.14 8.99
N GLY A 141 14.30 -30.99 9.62
CA GLY A 141 13.22 -30.08 10.03
C GLY A 141 12.46 -29.51 8.83
N PHE A 142 13.18 -29.12 7.77
CA PHE A 142 12.56 -28.63 6.53
C PHE A 142 11.71 -29.71 5.83
N PHE A 143 12.25 -30.93 5.72
CA PHE A 143 11.52 -32.05 5.15
C PHE A 143 10.25 -32.37 5.96
N ALA A 144 10.37 -32.47 7.29
CA ALA A 144 9.23 -32.77 8.15
C ALA A 144 8.20 -31.63 8.17
N PHE A 145 8.62 -30.36 8.05
CA PHE A 145 7.72 -29.24 7.85
C PHE A 145 6.82 -29.44 6.63
N HIS A 146 7.38 -29.83 5.47
CA HIS A 146 6.57 -30.07 4.28
C HIS A 146 5.59 -31.25 4.45
N VAL A 147 6.01 -32.32 5.12
CA VAL A 147 5.13 -33.44 5.44
C VAL A 147 4.00 -32.99 6.38
N GLY A 148 4.33 -32.21 7.41
CA GLY A 148 3.35 -31.62 8.32
C GLY A 148 2.38 -30.69 7.60
N PHE A 149 2.89 -29.78 6.78
CA PHE A 149 2.09 -28.83 6.01
C PHE A 149 1.12 -29.54 5.06
N TYR A 150 1.60 -30.55 4.33
CA TYR A 150 0.75 -31.36 3.47
C TYR A 150 -0.33 -32.12 4.26
N ARG A 151 0.03 -32.73 5.39
CA ARG A 151 -0.93 -33.46 6.24
C ARG A 151 -1.96 -32.55 6.89
N MET A 152 -1.59 -31.30 7.15
CA MET A 152 -2.41 -30.32 7.84
C MET A 152 -3.06 -29.32 6.89
N SER A 153 -2.92 -29.46 5.56
CA SER A 153 -3.29 -28.45 4.57
C SER A 153 -4.71 -27.91 4.74
N ASP A 154 -5.67 -28.79 5.02
CA ASP A 154 -7.09 -28.41 5.16
C ASP A 154 -7.31 -27.56 6.41
N THR A 155 -6.70 -27.96 7.53
CA THR A 155 -6.77 -27.23 8.81
C THR A 155 -5.86 -26.00 8.84
N ALA A 156 -4.72 -26.05 8.16
CA ALA A 156 -3.78 -24.95 8.03
C ALA A 156 -4.37 -23.88 7.12
N GLY A 157 -5.13 -24.24 6.08
CA GLY A 157 -5.77 -23.29 5.17
C GLY A 157 -6.88 -22.47 5.83
N SER A 158 -7.65 -23.05 6.75
CA SER A 158 -8.61 -22.27 7.55
C SER A 158 -7.91 -21.39 8.58
N ALA A 159 -6.93 -21.94 9.32
CA ALA A 159 -6.13 -21.17 10.27
C ALA A 159 -5.36 -20.03 9.59
N TRP A 160 -4.88 -20.23 8.36
CA TRP A 160 -4.18 -19.21 7.57
C TRP A 160 -5.11 -18.06 7.21
N ARG A 161 -6.34 -18.34 6.76
CA ARG A 161 -7.33 -17.30 6.48
C ARG A 161 -7.64 -16.47 7.73
N THR A 162 -7.92 -17.13 8.85
CA THR A 162 -8.14 -16.43 10.13
C THR A 162 -6.91 -15.61 10.53
N PHE A 163 -5.70 -16.16 10.37
CA PHE A 163 -4.47 -15.44 10.67
C PHE A 163 -4.33 -14.18 9.81
N MET A 164 -4.56 -14.27 8.49
CA MET A 164 -4.45 -13.13 7.57
C MET A 164 -5.50 -12.05 7.87
N GLU A 165 -6.75 -12.44 8.13
CA GLU A 165 -7.81 -11.51 8.56
C GLU A 165 -7.42 -10.79 9.86
N THR A 166 -6.91 -11.54 10.84
CA THR A 166 -6.53 -10.96 12.13
C THR A 166 -5.28 -10.09 12.02
N GLN A 167 -4.33 -10.42 11.14
CA GLN A 167 -3.17 -9.57 10.83
C GLN A 167 -3.57 -8.27 10.12
N GLY A 168 -4.55 -8.32 9.21
CA GLY A 168 -5.09 -7.12 8.57
C GLY A 168 -5.67 -6.15 9.60
N GLN A 169 -6.51 -6.65 10.51
CA GLN A 169 -7.06 -5.86 11.61
C GLN A 169 -5.97 -5.34 12.56
N ALA A 170 -5.00 -6.18 12.91
CA ALA A 170 -3.88 -5.81 13.75
C ALA A 170 -3.03 -4.70 13.12
N THR A 171 -2.81 -4.74 11.82
CA THR A 171 -2.06 -3.73 11.07
C THR A 171 -2.79 -2.39 11.07
N GLN A 172 -4.09 -2.39 10.79
CA GLN A 172 -4.91 -1.18 10.90
C GLN A 172 -4.87 -0.61 12.33
N PHE A 173 -4.88 -1.47 13.34
CA PHE A 173 -4.77 -1.04 14.73
C PHE A 173 -3.40 -0.42 15.04
N LYS A 174 -2.30 -1.03 14.57
CA LYS A 174 -0.94 -0.49 14.71
C LYS A 174 -0.82 0.89 14.06
N VAL A 175 -1.41 1.07 12.88
CA VAL A 175 -1.44 2.37 12.19
C VAL A 175 -2.20 3.39 13.03
N LYS A 176 -3.37 3.04 13.59
CA LYS A 176 -4.14 3.93 14.48
C LYS A 176 -3.37 4.30 15.75
N LEU A 177 -2.72 3.34 16.40
CA LEU A 177 -1.86 3.60 17.57
C LEU A 177 -0.69 4.51 17.20
N ARG A 178 0.00 4.23 16.08
CA ARG A 178 1.12 5.04 15.62
C ARG A 178 0.69 6.48 15.37
N LYS A 179 -0.45 6.69 14.73
CA LYS A 179 -1.03 8.03 14.53
C LYS A 179 -1.35 8.71 15.87
N LYS A 180 -1.98 8.00 16.81
CA LYS A 180 -2.31 8.53 18.14
C LYS A 180 -1.06 8.94 18.93
N TYR A 181 -0.07 8.07 19.03
CA TYR A 181 1.16 8.37 19.77
C TYR A 181 2.01 9.44 19.08
N PHE A 182 1.98 9.51 17.75
CA PHE A 182 2.64 10.59 17.02
C PHE A 182 1.99 11.94 17.31
N ALA A 183 0.65 12.01 17.33
CA ALA A 183 -0.08 13.20 17.71
C ALA A 183 0.19 13.61 19.17
N GLU A 184 0.14 12.67 20.13
CA GLU A 184 0.47 12.94 21.54
C GLU A 184 1.93 13.41 21.71
N ALA A 185 2.86 12.86 20.93
CA ALA A 185 4.25 13.31 20.94
C ALA A 185 4.38 14.73 20.37
N GLN A 186 3.63 15.07 19.32
CA GLN A 186 3.59 16.40 18.73
C GLN A 186 2.98 17.42 19.70
N GLU A 187 1.89 17.06 20.40
CA GLU A 187 1.28 17.89 21.46
C GLU A 187 2.24 18.10 22.65
N ARG A 188 2.94 17.05 23.10
CA ARG A 188 3.98 17.18 24.14
C ARG A 188 5.12 18.09 23.70
N LYS A 189 5.53 18.02 22.43
CA LYS A 189 6.54 18.92 21.86
C LYS A 189 6.04 20.36 21.79
N ALA A 190 4.78 20.58 21.42
CA ALA A 190 4.17 21.90 21.43
C ALA A 190 4.04 22.48 22.86
N ALA A 191 3.69 21.63 23.83
CA ALA A 191 3.55 22.02 25.23
C ALA A 191 4.89 22.23 25.95
N ALA A 192 5.97 21.57 25.52
CA ALA A 192 7.29 21.64 26.17
C ALA A 192 8.05 22.96 25.91
N GLY A 193 7.53 23.85 25.05
CA GLY A 193 8.06 25.20 24.90
C GLY A 193 9.48 25.26 24.32
N SER A 194 9.56 25.54 23.02
CA SER A 194 10.77 25.70 22.19
C SER A 194 11.65 24.44 22.01
N PRO A 195 11.94 24.04 20.75
CA PRO A 195 12.76 22.87 20.45
C PRO A 195 14.20 23.07 20.94
N THR A 196 14.80 22.00 21.48
CA THR A 196 16.21 22.02 21.85
C THR A 196 17.10 22.27 20.62
N PRO A 197 18.28 22.90 20.73
CA PRO A 197 19.14 23.22 19.58
C PRO A 197 19.52 22.00 18.73
N LEU A 198 19.59 20.83 19.36
CA LEU A 198 19.87 19.55 18.70
C LEU A 198 18.64 19.04 17.93
N GLU A 199 17.43 19.31 18.41
CA GLU A 199 16.19 19.08 17.66
C GLU A 199 15.97 20.09 16.54
N GLN A 200 16.42 21.34 16.67
CA GLN A 200 16.44 22.29 15.55
C GLN A 200 17.37 21.84 14.43
N LEU A 201 18.52 21.27 14.78
CA LEU A 201 19.45 20.68 13.80
C LEU A 201 18.82 19.45 13.12
N PHE A 202 18.16 18.57 13.88
CA PHE A 202 17.45 17.41 13.32
C PHE A 202 16.17 17.77 12.55
N SER A 203 15.49 18.87 12.88
CA SER A 203 14.33 19.36 12.13
C SER A 203 14.76 20.09 10.85
N MET A 204 15.94 20.71 10.83
CA MET A 204 16.56 21.21 9.58
C MET A 204 17.04 20.05 8.69
N LEU A 205 17.47 18.92 9.28
CA LEU A 205 17.83 17.69 8.56
C LEU A 205 16.64 16.78 8.21
N LYS A 206 15.45 17.00 8.81
CA LYS A 206 14.18 16.34 8.50
C LYS A 206 13.19 17.28 7.78
N GLY A 207 13.71 18.25 7.05
CA GLY A 207 12.91 19.26 6.40
C GLY A 207 11.88 18.66 5.44
N SER A 208 10.62 18.80 5.83
CA SER A 208 9.39 18.77 5.02
C SER A 208 8.48 17.58 5.29
N ASP A 209 7.73 17.62 6.39
CA ASP A 209 6.36 17.12 6.31
C ASP A 209 5.44 17.62 7.44
N LYS A 210 4.23 18.02 7.01
CA LYS A 210 2.97 18.05 7.75
C LYS A 210 2.76 19.11 8.85
N ASP A 211 2.48 20.32 8.40
CA ASP A 211 1.39 21.12 8.98
C ASP A 211 0.28 21.30 7.92
N THR A 212 -0.68 20.37 7.91
CA THR A 212 -2.01 20.62 7.32
C THR A 212 -3.05 19.86 8.13
N SER A 213 -3.44 20.46 9.24
CA SER A 213 -4.61 20.08 10.02
C SER A 213 -5.87 20.66 9.36
N GLN A 214 -6.57 19.81 8.58
CA GLN A 214 -8.03 19.83 8.55
C GLN A 214 -8.56 18.43 8.87
N PRO A 215 -9.56 18.31 9.77
CA PRO A 215 -10.20 17.03 10.05
C PRO A 215 -11.26 16.74 8.98
N GLY A 216 -11.22 15.55 8.39
CA GLY A 216 -12.45 14.90 7.91
C GLY A 216 -12.68 14.72 6.42
N VAL A 217 -11.65 14.62 5.57
CA VAL A 217 -11.84 14.03 4.23
C VAL A 217 -10.73 12.99 3.98
N PRO A 218 -11.05 11.71 3.73
CA PRO A 218 -10.06 10.73 3.34
C PRO A 218 -9.54 11.09 1.95
N SER A 219 -8.35 11.67 1.84
CA SER A 219 -7.67 11.87 0.54
C SER A 219 -7.06 10.56 -0.03
N HIS A 220 -7.66 9.41 0.28
CA HIS A 220 -7.04 8.09 0.13
C HIS A 220 -7.61 7.23 -1.02
N GLY A 221 -8.46 7.76 -1.88
CA GLY A 221 -8.97 6.99 -3.04
C GLY A 221 -7.93 6.79 -4.14
N THR A 222 -7.32 7.87 -4.62
CA THR A 222 -6.58 7.82 -5.90
C THR A 222 -5.14 7.32 -5.78
N VAL A 223 -4.45 7.63 -4.67
CA VAL A 223 -3.03 7.25 -4.48
C VAL A 223 -2.89 5.77 -4.10
N ALA A 224 -3.81 5.25 -3.26
CA ALA A 224 -3.81 3.84 -2.89
C ALA A 224 -4.14 2.94 -4.09
N VAL A 225 -5.05 3.38 -4.96
CA VAL A 225 -5.33 2.70 -6.23
C VAL A 225 -4.08 2.68 -7.10
N PHE A 226 -3.35 3.79 -7.26
CA PHE A 226 -2.11 3.81 -8.07
C PHE A 226 -1.00 2.87 -7.56
N GLU A 227 -0.80 2.76 -6.24
CA GLU A 227 0.16 1.82 -5.65
C GLU A 227 -0.26 0.35 -5.86
N GLU A 228 -1.55 0.05 -5.69
CA GLU A 228 -2.10 -1.30 -5.90
C GLU A 228 -2.06 -1.72 -7.39
N LEU A 229 -2.22 -0.77 -8.32
CA LEU A 229 -2.12 -0.98 -9.77
C LEU A 229 -0.70 -1.33 -10.24
N GLN A 230 0.34 -0.98 -9.47
CA GLN A 230 1.73 -1.28 -9.81
C GLN A 230 2.15 -2.70 -9.35
N GLU A 231 1.45 -3.27 -8.37
CA GLU A 231 1.84 -4.51 -7.71
C GLU A 231 1.11 -5.76 -8.23
N TYR A 232 -0.09 -5.63 -8.85
CA TYR A 232 -0.97 -6.80 -9.10
C TYR A 232 -1.48 -7.04 -10.54
N GLY A 233 -1.12 -6.24 -11.55
CA GLY A 233 -1.70 -6.37 -12.90
C GLY A 233 -0.70 -6.47 -14.05
N GLN A 234 -0.95 -7.35 -15.02
CA GLN A 234 -0.47 -7.11 -16.38
C GLN A 234 -1.16 -5.84 -16.89
N GLN A 235 -0.44 -4.72 -16.87
CA GLN A 235 -0.92 -3.47 -17.44
C GLN A 235 -1.27 -3.69 -18.92
N SER A 236 -2.37 -3.08 -19.35
CA SER A 236 -2.74 -3.06 -20.77
C SER A 236 -1.59 -2.54 -21.63
N GLN A 237 -1.48 -3.04 -22.86
CA GLN A 237 -0.54 -2.44 -23.82
C GLN A 237 -0.87 -0.95 -23.99
N PRO A 238 0.13 -0.04 -23.93
CA PRO A 238 -0.10 1.38 -24.15
C PRO A 238 -0.83 1.62 -25.49
N GLY A 239 -1.85 2.47 -25.45
CA GLY A 239 -2.68 2.84 -26.59
C GLY A 239 -3.77 1.83 -26.98
N ALA A 240 -4.00 0.78 -26.19
CA ALA A 240 -5.02 -0.23 -26.50
C ALA A 240 -6.47 0.25 -26.31
N ALA A 241 -6.70 1.26 -25.47
CA ALA A 241 -8.03 1.79 -25.16
C ALA A 241 -7.95 3.26 -24.72
N PRO A 242 -9.07 4.01 -24.72
CA PRO A 242 -9.07 5.43 -24.33
C PRO A 242 -8.62 5.71 -22.88
N HIS A 243 -8.83 4.73 -21.99
CA HIS A 243 -8.39 4.75 -20.60
C HIS A 243 -7.53 3.53 -20.32
N VAL A 244 -6.59 3.67 -19.38
CA VAL A 244 -5.77 2.55 -18.90
C VAL A 244 -6.67 1.52 -18.20
N TYR A 245 -6.40 0.24 -18.36
CA TYR A 245 -7.11 -0.82 -17.63
C TYR A 245 -6.16 -1.91 -17.13
N ILE A 246 -6.61 -2.61 -16.10
CA ILE A 246 -5.99 -3.83 -15.59
C ILE A 246 -6.94 -4.99 -15.79
N ILE A 247 -6.39 -6.18 -16.04
CA ILE A 247 -7.16 -7.42 -16.05
C ILE A 247 -7.19 -7.96 -14.62
N ASP A 248 -8.39 -8.09 -14.05
CA ASP A 248 -8.59 -8.63 -12.71
C ASP A 248 -8.45 -10.16 -12.65
N GLU A 249 -8.57 -10.74 -11.45
CA GLU A 249 -8.49 -12.19 -11.24
C GLU A 249 -9.55 -13.00 -12.02
N ASN A 250 -10.63 -12.36 -12.46
CA ASN A 250 -11.72 -12.96 -13.22
C ASN A 250 -11.60 -12.70 -14.74
N GLU A 251 -10.42 -12.27 -15.21
CA GLU A 251 -10.16 -11.89 -16.60
C GLU A 251 -11.01 -10.71 -17.10
N LYS A 252 -11.58 -9.91 -16.19
CA LYS A 252 -12.38 -8.72 -16.54
C LYS A 252 -11.52 -7.47 -16.54
N ARG A 253 -11.87 -6.52 -17.40
CA ARG A 253 -11.21 -5.21 -17.44
C ARG A 253 -11.69 -4.37 -16.26
N LYS A 254 -10.76 -3.98 -15.41
CA LYS A 254 -10.93 -2.95 -14.39
C LYS A 254 -10.32 -1.65 -14.91
N TRP A 255 -11.18 -0.69 -15.22
CA TRP A 255 -10.78 0.62 -15.75
C TRP A 255 -10.11 1.46 -14.68
N VAL A 256 -8.99 2.08 -15.05
CA VAL A 256 -8.25 3.04 -14.22
C VAL A 256 -8.66 4.44 -14.65
N PRO A 257 -8.94 5.38 -13.71
CA PRO A 257 -9.34 6.75 -14.02
C PRO A 257 -8.17 7.61 -14.52
N THR A 258 -7.55 7.16 -15.61
CA THR A 258 -6.39 7.77 -16.26
C THR A 258 -6.57 7.64 -17.76
N THR A 259 -6.57 8.77 -18.46
CA THR A 259 -6.58 8.80 -19.93
C THR A 259 -5.30 8.17 -20.45
N ASP A 260 -5.41 7.28 -21.44
CA ASP A 260 -4.25 6.74 -22.13
C ASP A 260 -3.83 7.69 -23.26
N TYR A 261 -2.83 8.54 -22.99
CA TYR A 261 -2.32 9.49 -23.98
C TYR A 261 -1.58 8.82 -25.15
N HIS A 262 -1.36 7.50 -25.13
CA HIS A 262 -0.85 6.73 -26.26
C HIS A 262 -1.96 6.19 -27.16
N TRP A 263 -3.24 6.33 -26.77
CA TRP A 263 -4.36 5.89 -27.59
C TRP A 263 -4.54 6.82 -28.77
N GLU A 264 -4.23 6.30 -29.96
CA GLU A 264 -4.42 6.96 -31.23
C GLU A 264 -5.33 6.09 -32.10
N PRO A 265 -6.60 6.50 -32.34
CA PRO A 265 -7.48 5.72 -33.18
C PRO A 265 -6.99 5.73 -34.64
N ARG A 266 -7.06 4.60 -35.34
CA ARG A 266 -6.55 4.50 -36.72
C ARG A 266 -7.31 5.42 -37.68
N SER A 267 -8.57 5.72 -37.36
CA SER A 267 -9.37 6.72 -38.05
C SER A 267 -10.30 7.45 -37.08
N PRO A 268 -10.73 8.70 -37.39
CA PRO A 268 -11.70 9.41 -36.56
C PRO A 268 -13.02 8.64 -36.38
N GLN A 269 -13.46 7.90 -37.40
CA GLN A 269 -14.71 7.13 -37.34
C GLN A 269 -14.58 5.90 -36.43
N GLU A 270 -13.47 5.19 -36.47
CA GLU A 270 -13.16 4.08 -35.56
C GLU A 270 -13.04 4.59 -34.12
N GLY A 271 -12.30 5.68 -33.89
CA GLY A 271 -12.17 6.27 -32.56
C GLY A 271 -13.51 6.72 -31.97
N LEU A 272 -14.40 7.29 -32.78
CA LEU A 272 -15.77 7.63 -32.34
C LEU A 272 -16.58 6.38 -31.97
N GLN A 273 -16.43 5.28 -32.71
CA GLN A 273 -17.11 4.02 -32.42
C GLN A 273 -16.56 3.36 -31.14
N GLU A 274 -15.24 3.34 -30.97
CA GLU A 274 -14.57 2.84 -29.77
C GLU A 274 -14.99 3.62 -28.53
N LEU A 275 -14.94 4.96 -28.59
CA LEU A 275 -15.39 5.82 -27.49
C LEU A 275 -16.87 5.63 -27.16
N GLN A 276 -17.72 5.45 -28.18
CA GLN A 276 -19.14 5.18 -27.96
C GLN A 276 -19.37 3.85 -27.25
N GLY A 277 -18.66 2.79 -27.67
CA GLY A 277 -18.71 1.48 -27.00
C GLY A 277 -18.20 1.56 -25.56
N HIS A 278 -17.09 2.27 -25.34
CA HIS A 278 -16.52 2.48 -24.02
C HIS A 278 -17.45 3.25 -23.08
N ILE A 279 -18.14 4.30 -23.56
CA ILE A 279 -19.15 5.02 -22.77
C ILE A 279 -20.29 4.11 -22.36
N VAL A 280 -20.76 3.22 -23.24
CA VAL A 280 -21.81 2.24 -22.92
C VAL A 280 -21.34 1.32 -21.80
N GLU A 281 -20.14 0.74 -21.92
CA GLU A 281 -19.54 -0.12 -20.90
C GLU A 281 -19.43 0.58 -19.54
N LEU A 282 -18.88 1.80 -19.51
CA LEU A 282 -18.76 2.58 -18.27
C LEU A 282 -20.12 2.95 -17.67
N THR A 283 -21.13 3.23 -18.51
CA THR A 283 -22.49 3.55 -18.07
C THR A 283 -23.18 2.34 -17.46
N ASP A 284 -22.97 1.14 -18.05
CA ASP A 284 -23.51 -0.10 -17.52
C ASP A 284 -22.88 -0.45 -16.17
N LEU A 285 -21.56 -0.31 -16.03
CA LEU A 285 -20.87 -0.47 -14.74
C LEU A 285 -21.38 0.53 -13.70
N ARG A 286 -21.51 1.81 -14.09
CA ARG A 286 -22.02 2.87 -13.22
C ARG A 286 -23.42 2.53 -12.72
N LYS A 287 -24.29 2.01 -13.60
CA LYS A 287 -25.65 1.62 -13.24
C LYS A 287 -25.65 0.53 -12.17
N GLN A 288 -24.82 -0.50 -12.32
CA GLN A 288 -24.68 -1.58 -11.33
C GLN A 288 -24.24 -1.04 -9.97
N LEU A 289 -23.21 -0.18 -9.93
CA LEU A 289 -22.74 0.41 -8.67
C LEU A 289 -23.79 1.32 -8.02
N VAL A 290 -24.58 2.06 -8.80
CA VAL A 290 -25.67 2.89 -8.26
C VAL A 290 -26.73 2.01 -7.59
N GLU A 291 -27.15 0.91 -8.22
CA GLU A 291 -28.12 -0.02 -7.64
C GLU A 291 -27.61 -0.61 -6.31
N GLU A 292 -26.34 -1.01 -6.24
CA GLU A 292 -25.71 -1.49 -4.99
C GLU A 292 -25.61 -0.40 -3.93
N THR A 293 -25.27 0.82 -4.33
CA THR A 293 -25.16 1.97 -3.44
C THR A 293 -26.51 2.33 -2.82
N GLU A 294 -27.58 2.34 -3.62
CA GLU A 294 -28.95 2.56 -3.14
C GLU A 294 -29.38 1.48 -2.15
N TYR A 295 -29.06 0.21 -2.43
CA TYR A 295 -29.31 -0.89 -1.50
C TYR A 295 -28.59 -0.68 -0.16
N LEU A 296 -27.29 -0.34 -0.18
CA LEU A 296 -26.53 -0.06 1.03
C LEU A 296 -27.09 1.12 1.81
N TRP A 297 -27.55 2.17 1.12
CA TRP A 297 -28.16 3.34 1.76
C TRP A 297 -29.45 2.98 2.52
N ILE A 298 -30.31 2.17 1.92
CA ILE A 298 -31.54 1.67 2.57
C ILE A 298 -31.19 0.84 3.81
N GLU A 299 -30.20 -0.05 3.69
CA GLU A 299 -29.78 -0.91 4.81
C GLU A 299 -29.13 -0.11 5.95
N LEU A 300 -28.32 0.90 5.61
CA LEU A 300 -27.79 1.88 6.56
C LEU A 300 -28.91 2.57 7.33
N ALA A 301 -29.85 3.20 6.62
CA ALA A 301 -30.96 3.92 7.25
C ALA A 301 -31.80 3.01 8.17
N ARG A 302 -32.04 1.77 7.75
CA ARG A 302 -32.76 0.76 8.54
C ARG A 302 -32.02 0.43 9.84
N ARG A 303 -30.70 0.21 9.77
CA ARG A 303 -29.89 -0.12 10.95
C ARG A 303 -29.66 1.07 11.86
N GLU A 304 -29.51 2.27 11.31
CA GLU A 304 -29.42 3.51 12.09
C GLU A 304 -30.67 3.71 12.93
N GLN A 305 -31.85 3.47 12.35
CA GLN A 305 -33.11 3.54 13.10
C GLN A 305 -33.13 2.58 14.30
N ILE A 306 -32.63 1.36 14.14
CA ILE A 306 -32.51 0.38 15.24
C ILE A 306 -31.49 0.87 16.27
N PHE A 307 -30.33 1.32 15.83
CA PHE A 307 -29.24 1.82 16.67
C PHE A 307 -29.65 3.02 17.55
N TYR A 308 -30.46 3.94 17.01
CA TYR A 308 -30.96 5.08 17.79
C TYR A 308 -32.06 4.71 18.78
N ARG A 309 -32.74 3.57 18.60
CA ARG A 309 -33.75 3.06 19.54
C ARG A 309 -33.17 2.18 20.64
N GLU A 310 -32.03 1.55 20.38
CA GLU A 310 -31.35 0.69 21.34
C GLU A 310 -30.83 1.49 22.54
N LYS A 311 -31.06 0.97 23.75
CA LYS A 311 -30.64 1.59 25.01
C LYS A 311 -29.46 0.86 25.64
N ASP A 312 -29.26 -0.41 25.33
CA ASP A 312 -28.12 -1.19 25.82
C ASP A 312 -26.83 -0.78 25.10
N GLU A 313 -25.91 -0.16 25.85
CA GLU A 313 -24.64 0.34 25.30
C GLU A 313 -23.72 -0.77 24.76
N SER A 314 -23.83 -1.99 25.27
CA SER A 314 -23.07 -3.14 24.77
C SER A 314 -23.50 -3.50 23.35
N ILE A 315 -24.83 -3.56 23.13
CA ILE A 315 -25.42 -3.84 21.82
C ILE A 315 -25.13 -2.68 20.85
N ARG A 316 -25.30 -1.43 21.31
CA ARG A 316 -25.00 -0.23 20.51
C ARG A 316 -23.57 -0.19 20.03
N ARG A 317 -22.60 -0.63 20.83
CA ARG A 317 -21.19 -0.66 20.41
C ARG A 317 -20.98 -1.58 19.20
N GLY A 318 -21.60 -2.76 19.20
CA GLY A 318 -21.57 -3.68 18.06
C GLY A 318 -22.21 -3.06 16.82
N GLN A 319 -23.44 -2.55 16.97
CA GLN A 319 -24.18 -1.88 15.89
C GLN A 319 -23.44 -0.67 15.31
N ARG A 320 -22.75 0.12 16.13
CA ARG A 320 -21.92 1.23 15.65
C ARG A 320 -20.82 0.76 14.69
N LYS A 321 -20.18 -0.37 14.96
CA LYS A 321 -19.15 -0.93 14.07
C LYS A 321 -19.73 -1.44 12.76
N GLU A 322 -20.92 -2.04 12.80
CA GLU A 322 -21.63 -2.41 11.57
C GLU A 322 -21.99 -1.19 10.73
N LEU A 323 -22.49 -0.12 11.36
CA LEU A 323 -22.81 1.14 10.69
C LEU A 323 -21.56 1.84 10.13
N GLU A 324 -20.46 1.88 10.89
CA GLU A 324 -19.18 2.40 10.39
C GLU A 324 -18.69 1.62 9.16
N LEU A 325 -18.82 0.29 9.17
CA LEU A 325 -18.43 -0.57 8.05
C LEU A 325 -19.31 -0.32 6.82
N LEU A 326 -20.64 -0.37 6.97
CA LEU A 326 -21.58 -0.11 5.89
C LEU A 326 -21.41 1.31 5.32
N GLY A 327 -21.19 2.30 6.19
CA GLY A 327 -20.94 3.68 5.79
C GLY A 327 -19.66 3.82 4.98
N SER A 328 -18.60 3.10 5.38
CA SER A 328 -17.35 3.03 4.60
C SER A 328 -17.56 2.35 3.25
N MET A 329 -18.32 1.25 3.17
CA MET A 329 -18.62 0.58 1.91
C MET A 329 -19.41 1.49 0.97
N HIS A 330 -20.46 2.14 1.47
CA HIS A 330 -21.25 3.10 0.70
C HIS A 330 -20.41 4.27 0.19
N PHE A 331 -19.53 4.83 1.02
CA PHE A 331 -18.60 5.88 0.59
C PHE A 331 -17.67 5.42 -0.54
N ASN A 332 -17.14 4.19 -0.45
CA ASN A 332 -16.26 3.64 -1.48
C ASN A 332 -17.00 3.46 -2.82
N LEU A 333 -18.21 2.91 -2.81
CA LEU A 333 -19.01 2.78 -4.05
C LEU A 333 -19.31 4.14 -4.69
N TRP A 334 -19.62 5.17 -3.88
CA TRP A 334 -19.80 6.54 -4.39
C TRP A 334 -18.54 7.12 -5.00
N ALA A 335 -17.37 6.84 -4.41
CA ALA A 335 -16.10 7.25 -4.98
C ALA A 335 -15.88 6.56 -6.33
N GLU A 336 -16.13 5.25 -6.44
CA GLU A 336 -16.04 4.51 -7.70
C GLU A 336 -16.99 5.05 -8.79
N ILE A 337 -18.25 5.33 -8.43
CA ILE A 337 -19.22 5.98 -9.33
C ILE A 337 -18.68 7.32 -9.84
N SER A 338 -18.08 8.12 -8.96
CA SER A 338 -17.52 9.43 -9.34
C SER A 338 -16.34 9.29 -10.32
N LEU A 339 -15.53 8.23 -10.17
CA LEU A 339 -14.45 7.92 -11.10
C LEU A 339 -15.00 7.49 -12.47
N LEU A 340 -16.07 6.67 -12.51
CA LEU A 340 -16.76 6.32 -13.75
C LEU A 340 -17.37 7.55 -14.43
N ASP A 341 -18.00 8.45 -13.67
CA ASP A 341 -18.56 9.70 -14.18
C ASP A 341 -17.48 10.58 -14.81
N TRP A 342 -16.30 10.64 -14.21
CA TRP A 342 -15.15 11.33 -14.79
C TRP A 342 -14.70 10.69 -16.11
N MET A 343 -14.53 9.36 -16.17
CA MET A 343 -14.11 8.66 -17.40
C MET A 343 -15.16 8.78 -18.52
N ILE A 344 -16.46 8.77 -18.20
CA ILE A 344 -17.55 9.03 -19.16
C ILE A 344 -17.44 10.45 -19.71
N ALA A 345 -17.20 11.44 -18.84
CA ALA A 345 -17.03 12.83 -19.26
C ALA A 345 -15.77 13.01 -20.12
N ASP A 346 -14.66 12.36 -19.77
CA ASP A 346 -13.42 12.39 -20.55
C ASP A 346 -13.60 11.76 -21.93
N SER A 347 -14.28 10.61 -21.98
CA SER A 347 -14.61 9.93 -23.25
C SER A 347 -15.47 10.81 -24.15
N ARG A 348 -16.48 11.50 -23.58
CA ARG A 348 -17.32 12.46 -24.32
C ARG A 348 -16.51 13.65 -24.83
N LYS A 349 -15.58 14.17 -24.02
CA LYS A 349 -14.64 15.22 -24.44
C LYS A 349 -13.81 14.74 -25.63
N ASN A 350 -13.25 13.53 -25.58
CA ASN A 350 -12.46 12.94 -26.67
C ASN A 350 -13.32 12.75 -27.94
N MET A 351 -14.59 12.38 -27.80
CA MET A 351 -15.51 12.30 -28.95
C MET A 351 -15.70 13.67 -29.61
N LEU A 352 -15.92 14.72 -28.82
CA LEU A 352 -16.07 16.08 -29.34
C LEU A 352 -14.78 16.57 -30.03
N GLN A 353 -13.61 16.14 -29.54
CA GLN A 353 -12.32 16.41 -30.18
C GLN A 353 -12.15 15.69 -31.53
N LEU A 354 -12.71 14.49 -31.69
CA LEU A 354 -12.64 13.72 -32.94
C LEU A 354 -13.70 14.12 -33.98
N GLN A 355 -14.83 14.70 -33.56
CA GLN A 355 -15.93 15.08 -34.48
C GLN A 355 -15.50 16.01 -35.63
N PRO A 356 -14.75 17.11 -35.41
CA PRO A 356 -14.28 17.95 -36.51
C PRO A 356 -13.37 17.21 -37.50
N ALA A 357 -12.55 16.27 -37.01
CA ALA A 357 -11.64 15.50 -37.84
C ALA A 357 -12.39 14.58 -38.82
N LYS A 358 -13.57 14.08 -38.42
CA LYS A 358 -14.47 13.33 -39.31
C LYS A 358 -14.97 14.15 -40.51
N GLU A 359 -15.12 15.47 -40.33
CA GLU A 359 -15.53 16.39 -41.40
C GLU A 359 -14.35 16.91 -42.24
N GLY A 360 -13.15 16.37 -42.05
CA GLY A 360 -11.93 16.85 -42.70
C GLY A 360 -11.46 18.22 -42.20
N LYS A 361 -12.03 18.73 -41.10
CA LYS A 361 -11.56 19.95 -40.44
C LYS A 361 -10.33 19.61 -39.59
N LYS A 362 -9.43 20.59 -39.44
CA LYS A 362 -8.26 20.43 -38.57
C LYS A 362 -8.70 20.10 -37.14
N TRP A 363 -7.95 19.22 -36.50
CA TRP A 363 -8.09 18.89 -35.10
C TRP A 363 -7.93 20.17 -34.26
N GLY A 364 -8.84 20.41 -33.33
CA GLY A 364 -8.83 21.69 -32.59
C GLY A 364 -10.11 22.03 -31.83
N TRP A 365 -11.01 21.08 -31.57
CA TRP A 365 -12.10 21.37 -30.65
C TRP A 365 -11.50 21.64 -29.26
N MET A 366 -11.86 22.80 -28.70
CA MET A 366 -11.61 23.14 -27.32
C MET A 366 -12.95 23.41 -26.64
N PRO A 367 -13.11 23.02 -25.37
CA PRO A 367 -14.30 23.39 -24.62
C PRO A 367 -14.41 24.91 -24.59
N GLN A 368 -15.59 25.43 -24.96
CA GLN A 368 -15.87 26.85 -24.86
C GLN A 368 -15.96 27.23 -23.37
N VAL A 369 -15.36 28.37 -23.00
CA VAL A 369 -15.55 28.93 -21.66
C VAL A 369 -17.05 29.18 -21.46
N PRO A 370 -17.69 28.61 -20.41
CA PRO A 370 -19.10 28.84 -20.16
C PRO A 370 -19.40 30.34 -20.08
N LYS A 371 -20.53 30.77 -20.64
CA LYS A 371 -20.91 32.21 -20.69
C LYS A 371 -20.96 32.89 -19.33
N HIS A 372 -21.19 32.14 -18.25
CA HIS A 372 -21.24 32.65 -16.88
C HIS A 372 -19.85 32.82 -16.24
N ILE A 373 -18.80 32.29 -16.88
CA ILE A 373 -17.41 32.49 -16.47
C ILE A 373 -16.87 33.66 -17.29
N GLU A 374 -16.85 34.84 -16.69
CA GLU A 374 -16.17 35.99 -17.27
C GLU A 374 -14.66 35.69 -17.31
N SER A 375 -14.14 35.39 -18.50
CA SER A 375 -12.77 34.92 -18.70
C SER A 375 -11.70 35.89 -18.18
N GLY A 376 -12.01 37.19 -18.11
CA GLY A 376 -11.14 38.20 -17.50
C GLY A 376 -11.15 38.22 -15.96
N GLN A 377 -12.20 37.69 -15.33
CA GLN A 377 -12.38 37.69 -13.88
C GLN A 377 -12.10 36.32 -13.24
N TYR A 378 -12.15 35.24 -14.02
CA TYR A 378 -11.91 33.90 -13.51
C TYR A 378 -10.44 33.71 -13.14
N LYS A 379 -10.17 33.62 -11.83
CA LYS A 379 -8.85 33.28 -11.29
C LYS A 379 -8.83 31.82 -10.90
N PRO A 380 -7.96 30.98 -11.49
CA PRO A 380 -7.85 29.57 -11.14
C PRO A 380 -7.06 29.37 -9.83
N LEU A 381 -7.35 30.17 -8.79
CA LEU A 381 -6.58 30.22 -7.54
C LEU A 381 -6.50 28.85 -6.86
N ARG A 382 -7.61 28.10 -6.82
CA ARG A 382 -7.62 26.76 -6.21
C ARG A 382 -6.77 25.77 -6.99
N THR A 383 -6.78 25.84 -8.33
CA THR A 383 -5.93 25.00 -9.18
C THR A 383 -4.47 25.35 -8.96
N TYR A 384 -4.13 26.64 -8.93
CA TYR A 384 -2.79 27.13 -8.63
C TYR A 384 -2.28 26.62 -7.27
N GLN A 385 -3.07 26.78 -6.20
CA GLN A 385 -2.70 26.29 -4.86
C GLN A 385 -2.54 24.78 -4.81
N THR A 386 -3.36 24.04 -5.56
CA THR A 386 -3.25 22.58 -5.67
C THR A 386 -1.96 22.19 -6.38
N LEU A 387 -1.63 22.85 -7.49
CA LEU A 387 -0.37 22.65 -8.22
C LEU A 387 0.86 23.00 -7.37
N GLN A 388 0.80 24.06 -6.57
CA GLN A 388 1.88 24.42 -5.66
C GLN A 388 2.13 23.34 -4.61
N ARG A 389 1.06 22.83 -3.97
CA ARG A 389 1.17 21.72 -3.02
C ARG A 389 1.75 20.48 -3.70
N HIS A 390 1.25 20.16 -4.89
CA HIS A 390 1.74 19.02 -5.66
C HIS A 390 3.23 19.16 -6.02
N LEU A 391 3.67 20.36 -6.41
CA LEU A 391 5.08 20.63 -6.68
C LEU A 391 5.94 20.38 -5.45
N GLN A 392 5.53 20.91 -4.29
CA GLN A 392 6.25 20.70 -3.02
C GLN A 392 6.32 19.22 -2.64
N GLU A 393 5.23 18.48 -2.79
CA GLU A 393 5.17 17.03 -2.58
C GLU A 393 6.17 16.31 -3.50
N LYS A 394 6.18 16.64 -4.80
CA LYS A 394 7.05 15.98 -5.78
C LYS A 394 8.53 16.34 -5.63
N GLU A 395 8.84 17.57 -5.22
CA GLU A 395 10.21 17.98 -4.87
C GLU A 395 10.70 17.20 -3.65
N SER A 396 9.86 17.06 -2.61
CA SER A 396 10.18 16.26 -1.42
C SER A 396 10.42 14.79 -1.76
N GLU A 397 9.52 14.18 -2.55
CA GLU A 397 9.67 12.80 -3.03
C GLU A 397 10.97 12.60 -3.83
N LEU A 398 11.31 13.54 -4.72
CA LEU A 398 12.53 13.47 -5.52
C LEU A 398 13.79 13.54 -4.64
N GLU A 399 13.82 14.43 -3.64
CA GLU A 399 14.94 14.51 -2.70
C GLU A 399 15.06 13.25 -1.82
N GLU A 400 13.93 12.67 -1.39
CA GLU A 400 13.92 11.39 -0.69
C GLU A 400 14.46 10.25 -1.56
N MET A 401 14.07 10.18 -2.84
CA MET A 401 14.59 9.19 -3.79
C MET A 401 16.09 9.35 -4.07
N LYS A 402 16.59 10.60 -4.14
CA LYS A 402 18.03 10.88 -4.27
C LYS A 402 18.79 10.43 -3.02
N ALA A 403 18.25 10.68 -1.83
CA ALA A 403 18.85 10.31 -0.56
C ALA A 403 18.80 8.80 -0.29
N SER A 404 17.73 8.13 -0.72
CA SER A 404 17.56 6.69 -0.59
C SER A 404 18.45 5.94 -1.57
N ARG A 405 19.36 5.12 -1.04
CA ARG A 405 20.15 4.15 -1.82
C ARG A 405 19.72 2.75 -1.41
N ASP A 406 18.67 2.23 -2.04
CA ASP A 406 18.31 0.83 -1.87
C ASP A 406 19.28 -0.04 -2.69
N PRO A 407 20.15 -0.85 -2.05
CA PRO A 407 21.09 -1.71 -2.76
C PRO A 407 20.41 -2.82 -3.60
N ARG A 408 19.09 -3.01 -3.46
CA ARG A 408 18.32 -4.00 -4.22
C ARG A 408 17.89 -3.51 -5.59
N VAL A 409 17.82 -2.18 -5.80
CA VAL A 409 17.40 -1.59 -7.06
C VAL A 409 18.64 -1.39 -7.95
N PRO A 410 18.71 -2.01 -9.13
CA PRO A 410 19.82 -1.78 -10.06
C PRO A 410 19.99 -0.30 -10.39
N ASP A 411 21.23 0.18 -10.48
CA ASP A 411 21.54 1.61 -10.69
C ASP A 411 20.85 2.19 -11.93
N HIS A 412 20.71 1.43 -13.02
CA HIS A 412 20.02 1.89 -14.23
C HIS A 412 18.51 2.10 -14.03
N MET A 413 17.85 1.23 -13.25
CA MET A 413 16.43 1.41 -12.91
C MET A 413 16.26 2.60 -11.98
N ARG A 414 17.20 2.77 -11.03
CA ARG A 414 17.20 3.92 -10.13
C ARG A 414 17.33 5.23 -10.90
N GLU A 415 18.25 5.33 -11.87
CA GLU A 415 18.39 6.55 -12.67
C GLU A 415 17.13 6.80 -13.51
N GLN A 416 16.54 5.76 -14.11
CA GLN A 416 15.27 5.89 -14.85
C GLN A 416 14.13 6.41 -13.95
N LEU A 417 14.03 5.95 -12.70
CA LEU A 417 13.05 6.45 -11.73
C LEU A 417 13.32 7.91 -11.36
N LEU A 418 14.59 8.27 -11.15
CA LEU A 418 14.99 9.65 -10.86
C LEU A 418 14.70 10.59 -12.03
N ASP A 419 14.95 10.17 -13.27
CA ASP A 419 14.66 10.95 -14.46
C ASP A 419 13.16 11.16 -14.63
N SER A 420 12.35 10.11 -14.46
CA SER A 420 10.89 10.24 -14.48
C SER A 420 10.38 11.18 -13.37
N ALA A 421 10.94 11.11 -12.17
CA ALA A 421 10.60 12.01 -11.08
C ALA A 421 11.01 13.47 -11.37
N ARG A 422 12.19 13.70 -11.97
CA ARG A 422 12.64 15.03 -12.42
C ARG A 422 11.69 15.61 -13.47
N GLU A 423 11.34 14.83 -14.48
CA GLU A 423 10.41 15.25 -15.53
C GLU A 423 9.05 15.69 -14.96
N ASN A 424 8.53 14.96 -13.96
CA ASN A 424 7.29 15.31 -13.27
C ASN A 424 7.40 16.61 -12.46
N VAL A 425 8.50 16.82 -11.74
CA VAL A 425 8.76 18.08 -11.01
C VAL A 425 8.83 19.25 -12.00
N GLU A 426 9.57 19.11 -13.10
CA GLU A 426 9.70 20.15 -14.11
C GLU A 426 8.37 20.46 -14.80
N ALA A 427 7.60 19.44 -15.15
CA ALA A 427 6.27 19.62 -15.74
C ALA A 427 5.33 20.36 -14.78
N THR A 428 5.33 19.99 -13.50
CA THR A 428 4.52 20.64 -12.47
C THR A 428 4.96 22.08 -12.25
N ALA A 429 6.27 22.36 -12.19
CA ALA A 429 6.81 23.71 -12.05
C ALA A 429 6.42 24.63 -13.22
N ARG A 430 6.44 24.11 -14.46
CA ARG A 430 5.95 24.85 -15.63
C ARG A 430 4.47 25.23 -15.50
N LEU A 431 3.62 24.28 -15.07
CA LEU A 431 2.20 24.53 -14.84
C LEU A 431 1.96 25.53 -13.69
N VAL A 432 2.71 25.43 -12.58
CA VAL A 432 2.63 26.40 -11.48
C VAL A 432 2.97 27.81 -11.97
N ALA A 433 4.04 27.96 -12.76
CA ALA A 433 4.43 29.26 -13.32
C ALA A 433 3.38 29.81 -14.29
N GLU A 434 2.77 28.96 -15.11
CA GLU A 434 1.67 29.35 -16.01
C GLU A 434 0.45 29.83 -15.22
N PHE A 435 -0.02 29.06 -14.24
CA PHE A 435 -1.19 29.40 -13.44
C PHE A 435 -0.95 30.60 -12.51
N ALA A 436 0.28 30.81 -12.04
CA ALA A 436 0.66 32.02 -11.32
C ALA A 436 0.40 33.28 -12.17
N ARG A 437 0.84 33.26 -13.44
CA ARG A 437 0.62 34.38 -14.37
C ARG A 437 -0.87 34.64 -14.62
N LEU A 438 -1.71 33.60 -14.64
CA LEU A 438 -3.16 33.76 -14.78
C LEU A 438 -3.81 34.40 -13.54
N VAL A 439 -3.33 34.03 -12.35
CA VAL A 439 -3.78 34.61 -11.07
C VAL A 439 -3.33 36.07 -10.90
N ASP A 440 -2.11 36.40 -11.33
CA ASP A 440 -1.50 37.73 -11.21
C ASP A 440 -1.93 38.68 -12.34
N GLY A 441 -2.02 38.17 -13.57
CA GLY A 441 -2.27 38.95 -14.81
C GLY A 441 -3.69 39.49 -14.94
N SER A 442 -4.64 38.91 -14.21
CA SER A 442 -6.02 39.41 -14.11
C SER A 442 -6.15 40.75 -13.38
N SER A 443 -5.04 41.33 -12.87
CA SER A 443 -5.03 42.68 -12.31
C SER A 443 -4.70 43.79 -13.32
N LYS A 444 -4.23 43.48 -14.54
CA LYS A 444 -3.71 44.50 -15.49
C LYS A 444 -4.56 44.75 -16.74
N ILE A 445 -5.64 44.00 -16.94
CA ILE A 445 -6.54 44.18 -18.09
C ILE A 445 -7.64 45.23 -17.82
N GLY A 446 -7.86 45.63 -16.56
CA GLY A 446 -8.91 46.59 -16.17
C GLY A 446 -8.56 48.09 -16.30
N ASP A 447 -7.29 48.46 -16.49
CA ASP A 447 -6.87 49.88 -16.45
C ASP A 447 -6.63 50.53 -17.82
N LYS A 448 -6.90 49.84 -18.93
CA LYS A 448 -6.68 50.38 -20.28
C LYS A 448 -7.93 50.72 -21.10
N GLU A 449 -9.13 50.42 -20.60
CA GLU A 449 -10.37 50.72 -21.33
C GLU A 449 -11.15 51.95 -20.80
N SER A 450 -10.69 52.65 -19.75
CA SER A 450 -11.35 53.85 -19.22
C SER A 450 -10.74 55.20 -19.64
N GLY A 451 -9.80 55.22 -20.61
CA GLY A 451 -9.07 56.43 -21.01
C GLY A 451 -9.17 56.82 -22.49
N GLY A 452 -10.17 56.33 -23.23
CA GLY A 452 -10.24 56.45 -24.70
C GLY A 452 -11.49 57.11 -25.27
N GLU A 453 -12.29 57.82 -24.46
CA GLU A 453 -13.38 58.67 -24.95
C GLU A 453 -13.17 60.09 -24.39
N ASP A 454 -12.31 60.87 -25.05
CA ASP A 454 -12.37 62.34 -25.09
C ASP A 454 -11.22 62.82 -25.98
N GLU A 455 -11.46 62.89 -27.29
CA GLU A 455 -10.88 63.90 -28.21
C GLU A 455 -11.29 63.58 -29.64
N ASN A 456 -12.52 63.99 -30.01
CA ASN A 456 -12.79 64.45 -31.37
C ASN A 456 -14.08 65.28 -31.42
N GLN A 457 -13.98 66.50 -30.88
CA GLN A 457 -14.81 67.63 -31.30
C GLN A 457 -13.92 68.88 -31.33
N ASN A 458 -13.46 69.22 -32.54
CA ASN A 458 -13.21 70.57 -33.08
C ASN A 458 -12.08 70.52 -34.12
N ASP A 459 -12.45 70.39 -35.41
CA ASP A 459 -12.33 71.47 -36.42
C ASP A 459 -12.83 71.00 -37.79
#